data_AF-A0A0A6FPG6-F1
#
_entry.id   AF-A0A0A6FPG6-F1
#
_cell.length_a   1.000
_cell.length_b   1.000
_cell.length_c   1.000
_cell.angle_alpha   90.00
_cell.angle_beta   90.00
_cell.angle_gamma   90.00
#
_symmetry.space_group_name_H-M   'P 1'
#
loop_
_entity.id
_entity.type
_entity.pdbx_description
1 polymer ?
#
loop_
_entity_poly.entity_id
_entity_poly.type
_entity_poly.pdbx_seq_one_letter_code
_entity_poly.pdbx_strand_id
1 'polypeptide(L)'
;MIAWLRVWKWLNHLLSLIGALAVIAAVMFWVGSSRDNAKPVLPAYPDAVWRGAEDGGYFIEITRSTPPDYFVQVRAEGGSLVTEGWTRFATPDGKPLTMNRVGGADSEYLFIDSYVPITPSKGGLVQ
;
A
#
# COMPACT_ATOMS: atom_id res chain seq x y z
N MET A 1 -49.97 -37.60 -13.11
CA MET A 1 -50.00 -36.27 -12.45
C MET A 1 -48.98 -36.09 -11.33
N ILE A 2 -48.77 -37.07 -10.43
CA ILE A 2 -47.88 -36.91 -9.25
C ILE A 2 -46.39 -36.77 -9.60
N ALA A 3 -45.89 -37.50 -10.60
CA ALA A 3 -44.49 -37.43 -11.03
C ALA A 3 -44.11 -36.07 -11.64
N TRP A 4 -44.99 -35.50 -12.47
CA TRP A 4 -44.83 -34.19 -13.09
C TRP A 4 -44.70 -33.06 -12.07
N LEU A 5 -45.56 -33.06 -11.04
CA LEU A 5 -45.52 -32.10 -9.94
C LEU A 5 -44.23 -32.22 -9.11
N ARG A 6 -43.70 -33.45 -8.97
CA ARG A 6 -42.46 -33.70 -8.23
C ARG A 6 -41.25 -33.19 -9.04
N VAL A 7 -41.20 -33.45 -10.34
CA VAL A 7 -40.15 -32.92 -11.25
C VAL A 7 -40.16 -31.40 -11.28
N TRP A 8 -41.34 -30.77 -11.35
CA TRP A 8 -41.46 -29.31 -11.34
C TRP A 8 -40.96 -28.68 -10.04
N LYS A 9 -41.25 -29.29 -8.89
CA LYS A 9 -40.72 -28.85 -7.59
C LYS A 9 -39.19 -28.93 -7.54
N TRP A 10 -38.61 -30.04 -8.00
CA TRP A 10 -37.15 -30.19 -8.06
C TRP A 10 -36.49 -29.19 -8.99
N LEU A 11 -37.08 -28.91 -10.15
CA LEU A 11 -36.60 -27.88 -11.06
C LEU A 11 -36.63 -26.49 -10.42
N ASN A 12 -37.71 -26.14 -9.73
CA ASN A 12 -37.80 -24.85 -9.01
C ASN A 12 -36.75 -24.75 -7.89
N HIS A 13 -36.50 -25.82 -7.14
CA HIS A 13 -35.44 -25.83 -6.13
C HIS A 13 -34.05 -25.66 -6.73
N LEU A 14 -33.78 -26.32 -7.86
CA LEU A 14 -32.51 -26.18 -8.58
C LEU A 14 -32.32 -24.75 -9.09
N LEU A 15 -33.34 -24.19 -9.75
CA LEU A 15 -33.30 -22.81 -10.27
C LEU A 15 -33.17 -21.79 -9.13
N SER A 16 -33.85 -22.01 -8.01
CA SER A 16 -33.72 -21.16 -6.82
C SER A 16 -32.32 -21.23 -6.21
N LEU A 17 -31.69 -22.41 -6.19
CA LEU A 17 -30.31 -22.58 -5.71
C LEU A 17 -29.31 -21.85 -6.61
N ILE A 18 -29.45 -22.02 -7.94
CA ILE A 18 -28.61 -21.32 -8.92
C ILE A 18 -28.80 -19.81 -8.81
N GLY A 19 -30.04 -19.34 -8.69
CA GLY A 19 -30.35 -17.92 -8.48
C GLY A 19 -29.73 -17.39 -7.19
N ALA A 20 -29.84 -18.11 -6.08
CA ALA A 20 -29.22 -17.73 -4.82
C ALA A 20 -27.68 -17.65 -4.93
N LEU A 21 -27.05 -18.63 -5.57
CA LEU A 21 -25.60 -18.62 -5.81
C LEU A 21 -25.16 -17.48 -6.71
N ALA A 22 -25.93 -17.17 -7.76
CA ALA A 22 -25.65 -16.05 -8.65
C ALA A 22 -25.72 -14.70 -7.91
N VAL A 23 -26.71 -14.52 -7.02
CA VAL A 23 -26.80 -13.32 -6.17
C VAL A 23 -25.60 -13.22 -5.23
N ILE A 24 -25.20 -14.32 -4.57
CA ILE A 24 -24.01 -14.33 -3.71
C ILE A 24 -22.76 -13.96 -4.52
N ALA A 25 -22.56 -14.55 -5.69
CA ALA A 25 -21.41 -14.23 -6.55
C ALA A 25 -21.39 -12.77 -6.99
N ALA A 26 -22.56 -12.21 -7.34
CA ALA A 26 -22.68 -10.79 -7.71
C ALA A 26 -22.34 -9.87 -6.53
N VAL A 27 -22.80 -10.17 -5.32
CA VAL A 27 -22.47 -9.40 -4.11
C VAL A 27 -20.98 -9.48 -3.81
N MET A 28 -20.37 -10.68 -3.86
CA MET A 28 -18.94 -10.86 -3.65
C MET A 28 -18.10 -10.08 -4.66
N PHE A 29 -18.47 -10.13 -5.94
CA PHE A 29 -17.81 -9.37 -6.99
C PHE A 29 -17.93 -7.86 -6.76
N TRP A 30 -19.12 -7.38 -6.37
CA TRP A 30 -19.34 -5.96 -6.12
C TRP A 30 -18.55 -5.45 -4.91
N VAL A 31 -18.52 -6.21 -3.81
CA VAL A 31 -17.71 -5.89 -2.63
C VAL A 31 -16.22 -5.85 -2.98
N GLY A 32 -15.73 -6.82 -3.76
CA GLY A 32 -14.34 -6.85 -4.22
C GLY A 32 -13.99 -5.68 -5.15
N SER A 33 -14.91 -5.30 -6.04
CA SER A 33 -14.68 -4.22 -7.01
C SER A 33 -14.81 -2.81 -6.41
N SER A 34 -15.43 -2.66 -5.24
CA SER A 34 -15.63 -1.36 -4.58
C SER A 34 -14.42 -0.88 -3.76
N ARG A 35 -13.35 -1.70 -3.69
CA ARG A 35 -12.06 -1.26 -3.14
C ARG A 35 -11.36 -0.42 -4.19
N ASP A 36 -11.67 0.87 -4.19
CA ASP A 36 -10.98 1.86 -5.02
C ASP A 36 -9.47 1.78 -4.75
N ASN A 37 -8.70 1.52 -5.81
CA ASN A 37 -7.23 1.45 -5.77
C ASN A 37 -6.58 2.85 -5.76
N ALA A 38 -7.31 3.87 -5.30
CA ALA A 38 -6.76 5.21 -5.18
C ALA A 38 -5.64 5.16 -4.14
N LYS A 39 -4.40 5.41 -4.58
CA LYS A 39 -3.26 5.45 -3.67
C LYS A 39 -3.54 6.49 -2.59
N PRO A 40 -3.43 6.14 -1.29
CA PRO A 40 -3.56 7.09 -0.21
C PRO A 40 -2.70 8.33 -0.47
N VAL A 41 -3.23 9.50 -0.13
CA VAL A 41 -2.52 10.78 -0.15
C VAL A 41 -2.52 11.34 1.27
N LEU A 42 -1.42 11.99 1.65
CA LEU A 42 -1.29 12.60 2.97
C LEU A 42 -1.38 14.13 2.81
N PRO A 43 -2.52 14.78 3.13
CA PRO A 43 -2.74 16.19 2.77
C PRO A 43 -1.69 17.16 3.32
N ALA A 44 -1.16 16.88 4.52
CA ALA A 44 -0.13 17.70 5.15
C ALA A 44 1.28 17.53 4.53
N TYR A 45 1.48 16.48 3.73
CA TYR A 45 2.75 16.10 3.13
C TYR A 45 2.51 15.71 1.66
N PRO A 46 2.27 16.70 0.78
CA PRO A 46 1.86 16.43 -0.61
C PRO A 46 2.93 15.71 -1.43
N ASP A 47 4.20 15.82 -1.04
CA ASP A 47 5.33 15.16 -1.69
C ASP A 47 5.59 13.74 -1.15
N ALA A 48 4.92 13.35 -0.06
CA ALA A 48 5.05 12.03 0.51
C ALA A 48 4.27 11.00 -0.32
N VAL A 49 4.96 9.93 -0.69
CA VAL A 49 4.41 8.90 -1.58
C VAL A 49 4.07 7.67 -0.75
N TRP A 50 2.83 7.19 -0.92
CA TRP A 50 2.39 5.93 -0.31
C TRP A 50 3.19 4.73 -0.84
N ARG A 51 3.70 3.91 0.09
CA ARG A 51 4.31 2.61 -0.12
C ARG A 51 3.69 1.62 0.88
N GLY A 52 2.81 0.76 0.39
CA GLY A 52 2.05 -0.17 1.21
C GLY A 52 1.26 -1.15 0.37
N ALA A 53 0.70 -2.15 1.06
CA ALA A 53 -0.19 -3.16 0.51
C ALA A 53 -1.50 -3.21 1.32
N GLU A 54 -2.29 -4.27 1.17
CA GLU A 54 -3.60 -4.44 1.81
C GLU A 54 -3.51 -4.51 3.36
N ASP A 55 -2.36 -4.91 3.89
CA ASP A 55 -2.07 -5.03 5.32
C ASP A 55 -1.52 -3.74 5.96
N GLY A 56 -1.33 -2.69 5.16
CA GLY A 56 -0.89 -1.37 5.61
C GLY A 56 0.33 -0.86 4.84
N GLY A 57 0.83 0.29 5.28
CA GLY A 57 1.95 0.95 4.61
C GLY A 57 2.39 2.24 5.27
N TYR A 58 3.33 2.88 4.60
CA TYR A 58 3.94 4.12 5.03
C TYR A 58 3.93 5.14 3.91
N PHE A 59 3.84 6.40 4.30
CA PHE A 59 4.17 7.53 3.46
C PHE A 59 5.66 7.81 3.56
N ILE A 60 6.35 7.87 2.43
CA ILE A 60 7.79 8.10 2.38
C ILE A 60 8.07 9.34 1.55
N GLU A 61 8.96 10.19 2.04
CA GLU A 61 9.32 11.45 1.41
C GLU A 61 10.82 11.70 1.51
N ILE A 62 11.44 12.14 0.40
CA ILE A 62 12.78 12.71 0.40
C ILE A 62 12.62 14.23 0.58
N THR A 63 12.80 14.72 1.81
CA THR A 63 12.57 16.15 2.13
C THR A 63 13.78 17.02 1.84
N ARG A 64 14.99 16.44 1.81
CA ARG A 64 16.23 17.13 1.43
C ARG A 64 17.09 16.25 0.53
N SER A 65 17.69 16.86 -0.48
CA SER A 65 18.57 16.18 -1.43
C SER A 65 19.86 16.96 -1.61
N THR A 66 20.97 16.36 -1.17
CA THR A 66 22.34 16.82 -1.39
C THR A 66 23.17 15.62 -1.82
N PRO A 67 23.03 15.15 -3.08
CA PRO A 67 23.66 13.92 -3.55
C PRO A 67 25.14 13.86 -3.15
N PRO A 68 25.62 12.74 -2.57
CA PRO A 68 24.94 11.45 -2.42
C PRO A 68 24.10 11.30 -1.14
N ASP A 69 23.92 12.34 -0.34
CA ASP A 69 23.24 12.30 0.95
C ASP A 69 21.80 12.85 0.83
N TYR A 70 20.82 12.08 1.32
CA TYR A 70 19.40 12.39 1.22
C TYR A 70 18.74 12.27 2.59
N PHE A 71 17.89 13.23 2.94
CA PHE A 71 17.10 13.16 4.16
C PHE A 71 15.72 12.58 3.85
N VAL A 72 15.39 11.49 4.52
CA VAL A 72 14.14 10.74 4.29
C VAL A 72 13.30 10.78 5.55
N GLN A 73 12.01 11.01 5.37
CA GLN A 73 11.01 10.87 6.42
C GLN A 73 10.02 9.77 6.05
N VAL A 74 9.72 8.92 7.02
CA VAL A 74 8.75 7.84 6.93
C VAL A 74 7.64 8.12 7.93
N ARG A 75 6.41 8.13 7.45
CA ARG A 75 5.21 8.43 8.23
C ARG A 75 4.22 7.29 8.14
N ALA A 76 3.51 7.04 9.23
CA ALA A 76 2.39 6.11 9.22
C ALA A 76 1.24 6.67 8.37
N GLU A 77 0.24 5.84 8.10
CA GLU A 77 -0.97 6.22 7.36
C GLU A 77 -1.66 7.48 7.93
N GLY A 78 -1.69 7.61 9.26
CA GLY A 78 -2.22 8.80 9.95
C GLY A 78 -1.31 10.04 9.92
N GLY A 79 -0.13 9.95 9.29
CA GLY A 79 0.83 11.04 9.14
C GLY A 79 1.82 11.24 10.29
N SER A 80 1.70 10.47 11.37
CA SER A 80 2.68 10.47 12.45
C SER A 80 4.05 10.03 11.95
N LEU A 81 5.10 10.74 12.36
CA LEU A 81 6.47 10.36 12.03
C LEU A 81 6.81 9.01 12.68
N VAL A 82 7.32 8.09 11.87
CA VAL A 82 7.77 6.75 12.32
C VAL A 82 9.28 6.73 12.45
N THR A 83 9.97 7.15 11.39
CA THR A 83 11.44 7.27 11.38
C THR A 83 11.86 8.38 10.43
N GLU A 84 13.01 8.96 10.71
CA GLU A 84 13.66 9.91 9.82
C GLU A 84 15.18 9.80 9.92
N GLY A 85 15.86 10.18 8.86
CA GLY A 85 17.30 10.18 8.89
C GLY A 85 17.95 10.48 7.57
N TRP A 86 19.27 10.52 7.65
CA TRP A 86 20.13 10.63 6.48
C TRP A 86 20.39 9.25 5.92
N THR A 87 20.26 9.13 4.61
CA THR A 87 20.66 7.96 3.85
C THR A 87 21.63 8.39 2.76
N ARG A 88 22.65 7.56 2.53
CA ARG A 88 23.65 7.80 1.49
C ARG A 88 23.39 6.85 0.33
N PHE A 89 23.13 7.40 -0.84
CA PHE A 89 22.84 6.65 -2.06
C PHE A 89 23.64 7.21 -3.24
N ALA A 90 24.43 6.34 -3.88
CA ALA A 90 25.19 6.67 -5.07
C ALA A 90 25.11 5.51 -6.05
N THR A 91 24.84 5.82 -7.32
CA THR A 91 24.87 4.83 -8.40
C THR A 91 26.07 4.99 -9.30
N PRO A 92 26.48 3.92 -10.01
CA PRO A 92 27.57 4.00 -10.99
C PRO A 92 27.34 5.03 -12.10
N ASP A 93 26.07 5.28 -12.45
CA ASP A 93 25.68 6.26 -13.46
C ASP A 93 25.52 7.71 -12.92
N GLY A 94 25.78 7.92 -11.62
CA GLY A 94 25.75 9.24 -10.98
C GLY A 94 24.36 9.88 -10.85
N LYS A 95 23.28 9.13 -11.14
CA LYS A 95 21.92 9.67 -11.04
C LYS A 95 21.48 9.81 -9.58
N PRO A 96 20.76 10.90 -9.25
CA PRO A 96 20.28 11.10 -7.89
C PRO A 96 19.23 10.08 -7.49
N LEU A 97 19.08 9.87 -6.19
CA LEU A 97 17.94 9.14 -5.63
C LEU A 97 16.66 9.93 -5.91
N THR A 98 15.63 9.22 -6.36
CA THR A 98 14.27 9.77 -6.55
C THR A 98 13.26 8.83 -5.93
N MET A 99 12.07 9.33 -5.59
CA MET A 99 11.00 8.52 -5.02
C MET A 99 10.55 7.35 -5.90
N ASN A 100 10.81 7.41 -7.22
CA ASN A 100 10.53 6.30 -8.14
C ASN A 100 11.39 5.06 -7.87
N ARG A 101 12.55 5.22 -7.24
CA ARG A 101 13.45 4.10 -6.89
C ARG A 101 13.23 3.57 -5.48
N VAL A 102 12.50 4.33 -4.64
CA VAL A 102 12.16 3.91 -3.29
C VAL A 102 10.95 2.99 -3.35
N GLY A 103 11.14 1.71 -3.03
CA GLY A 103 10.09 0.70 -2.98
C GLY A 103 9.36 0.64 -1.65
N GLY A 104 10.01 1.04 -0.55
CA GLY A 104 9.46 0.97 0.81
C GLY A 104 10.47 1.41 1.86
N ALA A 105 10.09 1.33 3.13
CA ALA A 105 10.94 1.56 4.29
C ALA A 105 10.46 0.73 5.49
N ASP A 106 11.37 0.45 6.41
CA ASP A 106 11.08 -0.03 7.76
C ASP A 106 11.69 0.96 8.79
N SER A 107 11.84 0.53 10.05
CA SER A 107 12.40 1.39 11.10
C SER A 107 13.88 1.76 10.90
N GLU A 108 14.63 0.97 10.14
CA GLU A 108 16.10 1.04 10.01
C GLU A 108 16.58 1.18 8.56
N TYR A 109 15.83 0.65 7.59
CA TYR A 109 16.24 0.56 6.19
C TYR A 109 15.25 1.22 5.23
N LEU A 110 15.81 1.76 4.16
CA LEU A 110 15.12 2.20 2.96
C LEU A 110 15.37 1.18 1.84
N PHE A 111 14.32 0.78 1.14
CA PHE A 111 14.41 -0.23 0.10
C PHE A 111 14.57 0.45 -1.26
N ILE A 112 15.79 0.48 -1.81
CA ILE A 112 16.15 1.10 -3.10
C ILE A 112 17.03 0.13 -3.89
N ASP A 113 16.46 -0.69 -4.78
CA ASP A 113 17.13 -1.81 -5.48
C ASP A 113 17.70 -2.90 -4.52
N SER A 114 18.32 -2.49 -3.42
CA SER A 114 18.78 -3.21 -2.23
C SER A 114 18.43 -2.41 -0.95
N TYR A 115 18.89 -2.88 0.22
CA TYR A 115 18.66 -2.24 1.51
C TYR A 115 19.70 -1.14 1.77
N VAL A 116 19.25 0.08 1.99
CA VAL A 116 20.12 1.22 2.36
C VAL A 116 19.76 1.67 3.78
N PRO A 117 20.73 1.74 4.71
CA PRO A 117 20.44 2.14 6.08
C PRO A 117 20.00 3.61 6.17
N ILE A 118 19.06 3.86 7.07
CA ILE A 118 18.63 5.19 7.48
C ILE A 118 19.37 5.51 8.78
N THR A 119 20.29 6.47 8.74
CA THR A 119 21.00 6.92 9.94
C THR A 119 20.14 7.95 10.64
N PRO A 120 19.70 7.72 11.89
CA PRO A 120 18.85 8.65 12.62
C PRO A 120 19.43 10.05 12.59
N SER A 121 18.57 11.04 12.33
CA SER A 121 18.96 12.43 12.50
C SER A 121 19.31 12.62 13.99
N LYS A 122 20.56 12.94 14.33
CA LYS A 122 20.89 13.41 15.68
C LYS A 122 20.26 14.79 15.86
N GLY A 123 18.97 14.80 16.19
CA GLY A 123 18.14 15.97 16.47
C GLY A 123 17.30 15.81 17.73
N GLY A 124 17.72 14.94 18.66
CA GLY A 124 17.05 14.67 19.93
C GLY A 124 18.02 14.43 21.10
N LEU A 125 19.25 14.96 21.04
CA LEU A 125 20.07 15.17 22.22
C LEU A 125 20.39 16.66 22.28
N VAL A 126 19.64 17.36 23.12
CA VAL A 126 20.10 18.61 23.73
C VAL A 126 21.38 18.25 24.49
N GLN A 127 22.45 19.03 24.29
CA GLN A 127 23.59 19.02 25.21
C GLN A 127 23.14 19.39 26.62
#